data_AF-A0A3L6F7I8-F1
#
_entry.id   AF-A0A3L6F7I8-F1
#
_cell.length_a   1.000
_cell.length_b   1.000
_cell.length_c   1.000
_cell.angle_alpha   90.00
_cell.angle_beta   90.00
_cell.angle_gamma   90.00
#
_symmetry.space_group_name_H-M   'P 1'
#
loop_
_entity.id
_entity.type
_entity.pdbx_description
1 polymer ?
#
loop_
_entity_poly.entity_id
_entity_poly.type
_entity_poly.pdbx_seq_one_letter_code
_entity_poly.pdbx_strand_id
1 'polypeptide(L)'
;MPWTRDGRTILLWQDIWNNISPRFTFPYLFSFARKKDGSIQEFLANMDLEHNFHTPLSPQAAQEYHVFRELVSNLQNSRTDKDKWTYPWGNSTLSSSKFYILTFQSIQPPAAFNWI
;
A
#
# COMPACT_ATOMS: atom_id res chain seq x y z
N MET A 1 -0.34 -3.93 10.04
CA MET A 1 -0.26 -4.15 8.58
C MET A 1 1.20 -4.08 8.17
N PRO A 2 1.66 -4.80 7.13
CA PRO A 2 2.98 -5.41 7.14
C PRO A 2 4.07 -4.35 7.22
N TRP A 3 4.98 -4.60 8.17
CA TRP A 3 6.24 -3.93 8.33
C TRP A 3 7.01 -4.16 7.03
N THR A 4 7.07 -3.15 6.16
CA THR A 4 7.86 -3.19 4.94
C THR A 4 9.31 -3.37 5.35
N ARG A 5 9.84 -4.57 5.13
CA ARG A 5 11.24 -4.86 5.41
C ARG A 5 11.93 -4.91 4.06
N ASP A 6 12.28 -6.06 3.48
CA ASP A 6 13.01 -6.09 2.19
C ASP A 6 12.21 -5.57 0.97
N GLY A 7 10.88 -5.38 1.07
CA GLY A 7 10.03 -4.67 0.11
C GLY A 7 10.07 -5.24 -1.31
N ARG A 8 10.41 -6.52 -1.46
CA ARG A 8 10.47 -7.25 -2.74
C ARG A 8 9.09 -7.66 -3.21
N THR A 9 8.28 -8.05 -2.24
CA THR A 9 6.96 -8.62 -2.51
C THR A 9 5.85 -7.60 -2.34
N ILE A 10 6.16 -6.47 -1.68
CA ILE A 10 5.20 -5.41 -1.39
C ILE A 10 5.16 -4.43 -2.56
N LEU A 11 3.96 -4.30 -3.15
CA LEU A 11 3.64 -3.37 -4.22
C LEU A 11 3.48 -1.97 -3.64
N LEU A 12 4.24 -1.00 -4.16
CA LEU A 12 4.27 0.35 -3.60
C LEU A 12 2.88 0.99 -3.53
N TRP A 13 2.10 0.90 -4.60
CA TRP A 13 0.81 1.60 -4.70
C TRP A 13 -0.39 0.75 -4.30
N GLN A 14 -0.33 -0.55 -4.54
CA GLN A 14 -1.48 -1.45 -4.36
C GLN A 14 -1.57 -2.00 -2.94
N ASP A 15 -0.44 -2.14 -2.24
CA ASP A 15 -0.44 -2.65 -0.87
C ASP A 15 -0.56 -1.55 0.16
N ILE A 16 -1.08 -1.94 1.32
CA ILE A 16 -1.12 -1.10 2.52
C ILE A 16 0.19 -1.30 3.27
N TRP A 17 0.95 -0.22 3.45
CA TRP A 17 2.13 -0.22 4.30
C TRP A 17 2.03 0.89 5.34
N ASN A 18 2.49 0.60 6.56
CA ASN A 18 2.39 1.51 7.70
C ASN A 18 0.96 2.06 7.96
N ASN A 19 -0.08 1.22 7.74
CA ASN A 19 -1.50 1.60 7.80
C ASN A 19 -1.94 2.70 6.82
N ILE A 20 -1.11 2.99 5.81
CA ILE A 20 -1.40 3.96 4.76
C ILE A 20 -1.59 3.19 3.44
N SER A 21 -2.61 3.57 2.68
CA SER A 21 -2.79 3.08 1.31
C SER A 21 -2.39 4.19 0.33
N PRO A 22 -1.18 4.13 -0.26
CA PRO A 22 -0.60 5.27 -0.96
C PRO A 22 -1.40 5.69 -2.19
N ARG A 23 -2.06 4.73 -2.84
CA ARG A 23 -2.97 5.01 -3.95
C ARG A 23 -4.13 5.93 -3.55
N PHE A 24 -4.66 5.80 -2.33
CA PHE A 24 -5.75 6.64 -1.85
C PHE A 24 -5.26 7.90 -1.14
N THR A 25 -4.06 7.85 -0.55
CA THR A 25 -3.45 9.01 0.12
C THR A 25 -2.83 10.01 -0.85
N PHE A 26 -2.28 9.54 -1.97
CA PHE A 26 -1.62 10.35 -3.00
C PHE A 26 -2.23 10.09 -4.39
N PRO A 27 -3.52 10.38 -4.59
CA PRO A 27 -4.22 10.04 -5.84
C PRO A 27 -3.67 10.80 -7.06
N TYR A 28 -3.23 12.05 -6.90
CA TYR A 28 -2.68 12.82 -8.01
C TYR A 28 -1.32 12.25 -8.40
N LEU A 29 -0.44 12.00 -7.44
CA LEU A 29 0.89 11.42 -7.69
C LEU A 29 0.78 10.01 -8.29
N PHE A 30 -0.15 9.19 -7.81
CA PHE A 30 -0.42 7.87 -8.36
C PHE A 30 -0.82 7.91 -9.84
N SER A 31 -1.55 8.94 -10.27
CA SER A 31 -1.95 9.09 -11.68
C SER A 31 -0.74 9.26 -12.61
N PHE A 32 0.34 9.86 -12.10
CA PHE A 32 1.61 10.06 -12.81
C PHE A 32 2.61 8.90 -12.64
N ALA A 33 2.32 7.87 -11.84
CA ALA A 33 3.23 6.75 -11.65
C ALA A 33 3.37 5.91 -12.93
N ARG A 34 4.60 5.67 -13.38
CA ARG A 34 4.90 4.85 -14.59
C ARG A 34 4.61 3.37 -14.35
N LYS A 35 4.97 2.87 -13.17
CA LYS A 35 4.74 1.48 -12.73
C LYS A 35 3.78 1.49 -11.54
N LYS A 36 2.52 1.13 -11.78
CA LYS A 36 1.48 1.05 -10.73
C LYS A 36 1.59 -0.22 -9.90
N ASP A 37 2.09 -1.29 -10.50
CA ASP A 37 2.30 -2.60 -9.84
C ASP A 37 3.79 -2.87 -9.58
N GLY A 38 4.58 -1.82 -9.39
CA GLY A 38 6.00 -1.94 -9.05
C GLY A 38 6.21 -2.23 -7.57
N SER A 39 7.20 -3.09 -7.26
CA SER A 39 7.59 -3.33 -5.88
C SER A 39 8.30 -2.12 -5.26
N ILE A 40 8.25 -2.01 -3.92
CA ILE A 40 8.99 -0.97 -3.19
C ILE A 40 10.49 -1.07 -3.47
N GLN A 41 11.06 -2.27 -3.57
CA GLN A 41 12.47 -2.43 -3.92
C GLN A 41 12.78 -1.90 -5.31
N GLU A 42 12.00 -2.24 -6.34
CA GLU A 42 12.25 -1.72 -7.69
C GLU A 42 12.17 -0.19 -7.74
N PHE A 43 11.19 0.38 -7.03
CA PHE A 43 11.01 1.82 -6.98
C PHE A 43 12.21 2.53 -6.32
N LEU A 44 12.75 1.94 -5.25
CA LEU A 44 13.92 2.44 -4.52
C LEU A 44 15.26 2.10 -5.18
N ALA A 45 15.30 1.11 -6.08
CA ALA A 45 16.51 0.73 -6.79
C ALA A 45 16.90 1.76 -7.86
N ASN A 46 15.94 2.54 -8.34
CA ASN A 46 16.21 3.66 -9.23
C ASN A 46 16.92 4.76 -8.44
N MET A 47 18.10 5.17 -8.92
CA MET A 47 18.90 6.25 -8.30
C MET A 47 18.12 7.56 -8.20
N ASP A 48 17.15 7.76 -9.09
CA ASP A 48 16.29 8.93 -9.11
C ASP A 48 14.81 8.52 -8.99
N LEU A 49 14.16 8.98 -7.92
CA LEU A 49 12.76 8.68 -7.66
C LEU A 49 11.81 9.36 -8.64
N GLU A 50 12.19 10.50 -9.22
CA GLU A 50 11.40 11.21 -10.25
C GLU A 50 11.29 10.37 -11.53
N HIS A 51 12.29 9.54 -11.82
CA HIS A 51 12.27 8.66 -13.00
C HIS A 51 11.15 7.60 -12.97
N ASN A 52 10.56 7.36 -11.79
CA ASN A 52 9.40 6.49 -11.62
C ASN A 52 8.07 7.17 -12.02
N PHE A 53 8.09 8.46 -12.32
CA PHE A 53 6.90 9.26 -12.63
C PHE A 53 6.96 9.82 -14.06
N HIS A 54 5.80 10.09 -14.63
CA HIS A 54 5.65 10.85 -15.86
C HIS A 54 5.80 12.34 -15.56
N THR A 55 6.67 13.02 -16.31
CA THR A 55 6.88 14.47 -16.23
C THR A 55 6.22 15.18 -17.41
N PRO A 56 5.77 16.45 -17.27
CA PRO A 56 5.80 17.28 -16.06
C PRO A 56 4.68 16.93 -15.07
N LEU A 57 5.00 16.96 -13.77
CA LEU A 57 4.00 16.80 -12.70
C LEU A 57 3.07 18.01 -12.64
N SER A 58 1.81 17.80 -12.29
CA SER A 58 0.91 18.90 -11.93
C SER A 58 1.32 19.51 -10.59
N PRO A 59 0.94 20.77 -10.29
CA PRO A 59 1.23 21.40 -8.99
C PRO A 59 0.76 20.55 -7.79
N GLN A 60 -0.41 19.92 -7.92
CA GLN A 60 -0.97 19.04 -6.89
C GLN A 60 -0.13 17.76 -6.73
N ALA A 61 0.27 17.14 -7.84
CA ALA A 61 1.11 15.94 -7.79
C ALA A 61 2.52 16.24 -7.25
N ALA A 62 3.07 17.42 -7.54
CA ALA A 62 4.35 17.86 -6.98
C ALA A 62 4.26 18.06 -5.45
N GLN A 63 3.16 18.61 -4.95
CA GLN A 63 2.96 18.75 -3.51
C GLN A 63 2.83 17.39 -2.81
N GLU A 64 2.08 16.45 -3.41
CA GLU A 64 2.00 15.07 -2.93
C GLU A 64 3.37 14.37 -2.98
N TYR A 65 4.16 14.63 -4.03
CA TYR A 65 5.50 14.07 -4.19
C TYR A 65 6.43 14.43 -3.03
N HIS A 66 6.41 15.69 -2.58
CA HIS A 66 7.25 16.11 -1.45
C HIS A 66 6.93 15.33 -0.17
N VAL A 67 5.65 15.19 0.17
CA VAL A 67 5.21 14.42 1.35
C VAL A 67 5.55 12.93 1.21
N PHE A 68 5.31 12.38 0.02
CA PHE A 68 5.63 11.00 -0.29
C PHE A 68 7.13 10.70 -0.16
N ARG A 69 8.00 11.62 -0.61
CA ARG A 69 9.46 11.50 -0.51
C ARG A 69 9.93 11.37 0.94
N GLU A 70 9.41 12.18 1.85
CA GLU A 70 9.77 12.11 3.28
C GLU A 70 9.38 10.77 3.88
N LEU A 71 8.17 10.31 3.58
CA LEU A 71 7.67 9.08 4.15
C LEU A 71 8.37 7.83 3.54
N VAL A 72 8.78 7.86 2.26
CA VAL A 72 9.63 6.81 1.66
C VAL A 72 11.04 6.80 2.28
N SER A 73 11.62 7.96 2.58
CA SER A 73 12.90 8.07 3.28
C SER A 73 12.85 7.40 4.66
N ASN A 74 11.74 7.56 5.39
CA ASN A 74 11.54 6.90 6.68
C ASN A 74 11.47 5.36 6.54
N LEU A 75 10.90 4.84 5.45
CA LEU A 75 10.84 3.39 5.20
C LEU A 75 12.21 2.78 4.89
N GLN A 76 13.10 3.51 4.21
CA GLN A 76 14.44 3.02 3.89
C GLN A 76 15.28 2.76 5.16
N ASN A 77 15.07 3.55 6.21
CA ASN A 77 15.83 3.45 7.45
C ASN A 77 15.44 2.25 8.33
N SER A 78 14.30 1.60 8.09
CA SER A 78 13.79 0.47 8.89
C SER A 78 14.08 -0.92 8.30
N ARG A 79 14.99 -1.03 7.34
CA ARG A 79 15.13 -2.19 6.43
C ARG A 79 16.17 -3.23 6.88
N THR A 80 15.92 -4.00 7.94
CA THR A 80 16.88 -5.01 8.45
C THR A 80 16.45 -6.46 8.31
N ASP A 81 15.20 -6.76 7.96
CA ASP A 81 14.63 -8.12 7.98
C ASP A 81 13.91 -8.52 6.67
N LYS A 82 13.39 -9.76 6.58
CA LYS A 82 12.53 -10.23 5.45
C LYS A 82 11.07 -9.79 5.60
N ASP A 83 10.41 -9.49 4.47
CA ASP A 83 8.98 -9.19 4.37
C ASP A 83 8.14 -10.27 5.07
N LYS A 84 7.16 -9.84 5.86
CA LYS A 84 6.19 -10.73 6.52
C LYS A 84 4.77 -10.30 6.19
N TRP A 85 4.05 -11.19 5.53
CA TRP A 85 2.63 -11.03 5.28
C TRP A 85 1.82 -11.48 6.50
N THR A 86 0.96 -10.62 6.99
CA THR A 86 0.02 -10.92 8.08
C THR A 86 -1.40 -10.66 7.60
N TYR A 87 -2.34 -11.50 8.02
CA TYR A 87 -3.76 -11.24 7.78
C TYR A 87 -4.22 -9.95 8.50
N PRO A 88 -5.34 -9.34 8.08
CA PRO A 88 -5.84 -8.08 8.67
C PRO A 88 -6.03 -8.12 10.19
N TRP A 89 -6.24 -9.32 10.77
CA TRP A 89 -6.38 -9.53 12.22
C TRP A 89 -5.04 -9.75 12.95
N GLY A 90 -3.90 -9.40 12.33
CA GLY A 90 -2.61 -9.21 13.01
C GLY A 90 -1.76 -10.46 13.24
N ASN A 91 -2.19 -11.63 12.76
CA ASN A 91 -1.39 -12.85 12.81
C ASN A 91 -1.25 -13.49 11.42
N SER A 92 -0.39 -14.50 11.30
CA SER A 92 -0.15 -15.27 10.07
C SER A 92 -1.04 -16.51 9.96
N THR A 93 -2.04 -16.66 10.83
CA THR A 93 -2.93 -17.82 10.85
C THR A 93 -4.23 -17.49 10.12
N LEU A 94 -4.57 -18.29 9.12
CA LEU A 94 -5.82 -18.14 8.40
C LEU A 94 -7.01 -18.41 9.33
N SER A 95 -8.00 -17.52 9.30
CA SER A 95 -9.28 -17.73 9.95
C SER A 95 -10.38 -17.48 8.92
N SER A 96 -10.99 -18.56 8.44
CA SER A 96 -12.06 -18.48 7.44
C SER A 96 -13.25 -17.65 7.93
N SER A 97 -13.59 -17.75 9.22
CA SER A 97 -14.65 -16.94 9.84
C SER A 97 -14.34 -15.44 9.77
N LYS A 98 -13.13 -15.02 10.15
CA LYS A 98 -12.73 -13.62 10.08
C LYS A 98 -12.67 -13.11 8.64
N PHE A 99 -12.21 -13.95 7.71
CA PHE A 99 -12.19 -13.62 6.28
C PHE A 99 -13.60 -13.40 5.73
N TYR A 100 -14.53 -14.29 6.06
CA TYR A 100 -15.94 -14.17 5.66
C TYR A 100 -16.55 -12.86 6.19
N ILE A 101 -16.41 -12.59 7.50
CA ILE A 101 -16.92 -11.36 8.11
C ILE A 101 -16.34 -10.12 7.42
N LEU A 102 -15.02 -10.06 7.21
CA LEU A 102 -14.37 -8.93 6.54
C LEU A 102 -14.83 -8.74 5.09
N THR A 103 -15.02 -9.82 4.36
CA THR A 103 -15.41 -9.77 2.93
C THR A 103 -16.86 -9.28 2.77
N PHE A 104 -17.73 -9.69 3.69
CA PHE A 104 -19.17 -9.43 3.60
C PHE A 104 -19.67 -8.38 4.58
N GLN A 105 -18.79 -7.69 5.31
CA GLN A 105 -19.17 -6.66 6.30
C GLN A 105 -20.02 -5.52 5.73
N SER A 106 -19.89 -5.23 4.43
CA SER A 106 -20.67 -4.19 3.74
C SER A 106 -21.99 -4.69 3.18
N ILE A 107 -22.25 -6.00 3.23
CA ILE A 107 -23.52 -6.58 2.79
C ILE A 107 -24.49 -6.54 3.96
N GLN A 108 -25.55 -5.75 3.81
CA GLN A 108 -26.70 -5.89 4.68
C GLN A 108 -27.57 -7.05 4.17
N PRO A 109 -27.74 -8.14 4.94
CA PRO A 109 -28.65 -9.18 4.54
C PRO A 109 -30.08 -8.63 4.46
N PRO A 110 -30.91 -9.08 3.50
CA PRO A 110 -32.33 -8.77 3.51
C PRO A 110 -32.95 -9.22 4.84
N ALA A 111 -33.94 -8.48 5.34
CA ALA A 111 -34.52 -8.70 6.67
C ALA A 111 -34.99 -10.15 6.93
N ALA A 112 -35.39 -10.88 5.88
CA ALA A 112 -35.78 -12.29 5.95
C ALA A 112 -34.63 -13.26 6.32
N PHE A 113 -33.38 -12.81 6.26
CA PHE A 113 -32.17 -13.59 6.54
C PHE A 113 -31.43 -13.16 7.81
N ASN A 114 -31.98 -12.26 8.62
CA ASN A 114 -31.35 -11.79 9.86
C ASN A 114 -31.22 -12.86 10.97
N TRP A 115 -31.79 -14.05 10.79
CA TRP A 115 -31.78 -15.16 11.75
C TRP A 115 -30.67 -16.20 11.51
N ILE A 116 -29.95 -16.06 10.40
CA ILE A 116 -28.78 -16.88 10.04
C ILE A 116 -27.52 -16.19 10.55
#